data_AF-A0A7W0JCA6-F1
#
_entry.id   AF-A0A7W0JCA6-F1
#
_cell.length_a   1.000
_cell.length_b   1.000
_cell.length_c   1.000
_cell.angle_alpha   90.00
_cell.angle_beta   90.00
_cell.angle_gamma   90.00
#
_symmetry.space_group_name_H-M   'P 1'
#
loop_
_entity.id
_entity.type
_entity.pdbx_description
1 polymer ?
#
loop_
_entity_poly.entity_id
_entity_poly.type
_entity_poly.pdbx_seq_one_letter_code
_entity_poly.pdbx_strand_id
1 'polypeptide(L)' 'MRRHRIMVSALAGVCALLLSGCLASDEKSSGSSSDTKKGDGSVEMIGAISDAEAEALTKSLEPFEDESGIDVKYT' A
#
# COMPACT_ATOMS: atom_id res chain seq x y z
N MET A 1 -22.42 6.81 36.17
CA MET A 1 -21.14 6.30 35.62
C MET A 1 -21.26 5.04 34.74
N ARG A 2 -22.44 4.67 34.19
CA ARG A 2 -22.60 3.49 33.30
C ARG A 2 -22.76 3.80 31.81
N ARG A 3 -22.95 5.08 31.43
CA ARG A 3 -23.18 5.49 30.04
C ARG A 3 -21.89 5.71 29.23
N HIS A 4 -20.76 5.98 29.89
CA HIS A 4 -19.47 6.20 29.22
C HIS A 4 -18.77 4.92 28.75
N ARG A 5 -19.14 3.75 29.27
CA ARG A 5 -18.52 2.47 28.89
C ARG A 5 -19.11 1.84 27.64
N ILE A 6 -20.26 2.32 27.17
CA ILE A 6 -20.97 1.79 25.99
C ILE A 6 -20.47 2.47 24.70
N MET A 7 -19.88 3.67 24.81
CA MET A 7 -19.43 4.41 23.63
C MET A 7 -18.05 3.98 23.10
N VAL A 8 -17.22 3.36 23.94
CA VAL A 8 -15.85 2.94 23.58
C VAL A 8 -15.86 1.71 22.65
N SER A 9 -16.88 0.85 22.75
CA SER A 9 -17.01 -0.34 21.89
C SER A 9 -17.52 -0.04 20.48
N ALA A 10 -18.12 1.12 20.25
CA ALA A 10 -18.63 1.49 18.92
C ALA A 10 -17.52 2.02 17.99
N LEU A 11 -16.52 2.71 18.53
CA LEU A 11 -15.44 3.32 17.75
C LEU A 11 -14.45 2.28 17.20
N ALA A 12 -14.24 1.16 17.92
CA ALA A 12 -13.37 0.07 17.48
C ALA A 12 -13.92 -0.71 16.27
N GLY A 13 -15.25 -0.75 16.09
CA GLY A 13 -15.87 -1.41 14.94
C GLY A 13 -15.66 -0.66 13.62
N VAL A 14 -15.62 0.67 13.67
CA VAL A 14 -15.45 1.51 12.46
C VAL A 14 -14.02 1.42 11.92
N CYS A 15 -13.02 1.29 12.78
CA CYS A 15 -11.63 1.08 12.34
C CYS A 15 -11.44 -0.26 11.60
N ALA A 16 -12.12 -1.33 12.04
CA ALA A 16 -12.09 -2.62 11.35
C ALA A 16 -12.81 -2.58 9.98
N LEU A 17 -13.89 -1.79 9.88
CA LEU A 17 -14.60 -1.57 8.61
C LEU A 17 -13.84 -0.66 7.65
N LEU A 18 -13.04 0.28 8.15
CA LEU A 18 -12.15 1.11 7.31
C LEU A 18 -10.95 0.32 6.77
N LEU A 19 -10.37 -0.59 7.55
CA LEU A 19 -9.37 -1.55 7.04
C LEU A 19 -10.00 -2.56 6.08
N SER A 20 -11.24 -3.00 6.36
CA SER A 20 -12.01 -3.78 5.39
C SER A 20 -12.47 -2.95 4.19
N GLY A 21 -12.51 -1.62 4.23
CA GLY A 21 -12.73 -0.81 3.03
C GLY A 21 -11.51 -0.77 2.10
N CYS A 22 -10.33 -1.09 2.63
CA CYS A 22 -9.09 -1.26 1.88
C CYS A 22 -8.80 -2.75 1.55
N LEU A 23 -9.42 -3.69 2.27
CA LEU A 23 -9.28 -5.14 2.07
C LEU A 23 -10.54 -5.85 1.52
N ALA A 24 -11.69 -5.18 1.43
CA ALA A 24 -12.90 -5.66 0.75
C ALA A 24 -12.77 -5.37 -0.74
N SER A 25 -11.83 -6.09 -1.36
CA SER A 25 -12.16 -6.71 -2.63
C SER A 25 -13.16 -7.83 -2.36
N ASP A 26 -14.06 -8.05 -3.32
CA ASP A 26 -15.12 -9.06 -3.35
C ASP A 26 -16.51 -8.66 -2.82
N GLU A 27 -16.98 -7.47 -3.19
CA GLU A 27 -18.39 -7.35 -3.59
C GLU A 27 -18.53 -6.56 -4.91
N LYS A 28 -18.54 -7.32 -6.01
CA LYS A 28 -19.29 -7.06 -7.24
C LYS A 28 -19.20 -5.63 -7.82
N SER A 29 -18.01 -5.24 -8.29
CA SER A 29 -17.89 -4.17 -9.28
C SER A 29 -18.03 -4.76 -10.68
N SER A 30 -19.10 -4.41 -11.39
CA SER A 30 -19.31 -4.75 -12.81
C SER A 30 -18.49 -3.85 -13.74
N GLY A 31 -17.21 -3.66 -13.42
CA GLY A 31 -16.24 -3.02 -14.30
C GLY A 31 -15.54 -4.12 -15.08
N SER A 32 -15.65 -4.10 -16.41
CA SER A 32 -14.92 -4.98 -17.30
C SER A 32 -13.45 -5.04 -16.88
N SER A 33 -13.03 -6.16 -16.28
CA SER A 33 -11.62 -6.46 -16.04
C SER A 33 -10.95 -6.62 -17.39
N SER A 34 -10.45 -5.51 -17.93
CA SER A 34 -9.35 -5.56 -18.88
C SER A 34 -8.27 -6.45 -18.27
N ASP A 35 -7.91 -7.53 -18.97
CA ASP A 35 -6.83 -8.45 -18.63
C ASP A 35 -5.61 -7.66 -18.17
N THR A 36 -5.49 -7.47 -16.85
CA THR A 36 -4.35 -6.79 -16.27
C THR A 36 -3.23 -7.81 -16.31
N LYS A 37 -2.41 -7.71 -17.36
CA LYS A 37 -1.25 -8.57 -17.50
C LYS A 37 -0.38 -8.40 -16.27
N LYS A 38 0.07 -9.53 -15.72
CA LYS A 38 1.04 -9.55 -14.63
C LYS A 38 2.26 -8.71 -15.04
N GLY A 39 2.57 -7.69 -14.24
CA GLY A 39 3.76 -6.87 -14.44
C GLY A 39 5.03 -7.70 -14.32
N ASP A 40 6.14 -7.16 -14.84
CA ASP A 40 7.47 -7.78 -14.78
C ASP A 40 8.09 -7.73 -13.39
N GLY A 41 7.46 -7.02 -12.46
CA GLY A 41 7.92 -6.88 -11.07
C GLY A 41 8.97 -5.79 -10.91
N SER A 42 9.07 -4.83 -11.83
CA SER A 42 9.99 -3.71 -11.70
C SER A 42 9.33 -2.36 -11.93
N VAL A 43 9.89 -1.33 -11.30
CA VAL A 43 9.49 0.08 -11.49
C VAL A 43 10.75 0.91 -11.69
N GLU A 44 10.71 1.82 -12.66
CA GLU A 44 11.76 2.81 -12.88
C GLU A 44 11.30 4.18 -12.39
N MET A 45 12.11 4.79 -11.52
CA MET A 45 11.93 6.13 -11.00
C MET A 45 12.93 7.05 -11.68
N ILE A 46 12.42 8.03 -12.41
CA ILE A 46 13.26 9.05 -13.06
C ILE A 46 13.32 10.27 -12.17
N GLY A 47 14.52 10.80 -11.93
CA GLY A 47 14.65 12.03 -11.16
C GLY A 47 15.93 12.82 -11.45
N ALA A 48 16.09 13.91 -10.70
CA ALA A 48 17.22 14.83 -10.83
C ALA A 48 17.83 15.13 -9.46
N ILE A 49 17.96 14.12 -8.61
CA ILE A 49 18.66 14.22 -7.33
C ILE A 49 20.14 13.88 -7.52
N SER A 50 20.97 14.24 -6.54
CA SER A 50 22.39 13.91 -6.60
C SER A 50 22.64 12.41 -6.44
N ASP A 51 23.77 11.90 -6.95
CA ASP A 51 24.13 10.48 -6.83
C ASP A 51 24.10 9.98 -5.37
N ALA A 52 24.56 10.80 -4.43
CA ALA A 52 24.55 10.46 -3.00
C ALA A 52 23.13 10.34 -2.43
N GLU A 53 22.19 11.18 -2.90
CA GLU A 53 20.78 11.08 -2.52
C GLU A 53 20.10 9.89 -3.19
N ALA A 54 20.47 9.57 -4.43
CA ALA A 54 19.98 8.39 -5.15
C ALA A 54 20.40 7.11 -4.44
N GLU A 55 21.67 6.99 -4.03
CA GLU A 55 22.15 5.84 -3.25
C GLU A 55 21.40 5.71 -1.92
N ALA A 56 21.17 6.81 -1.21
CA ALA A 56 20.42 6.81 0.04
C ALA A 56 18.95 6.40 -0.17
N LEU A 57 18.33 6.85 -1.26
CA LEU A 57 16.97 6.49 -1.65
C LEU A 57 16.88 5.00 -1.99
N THR A 58 17.73 4.49 -2.87
CA THR A 58 17.79 3.07 -3.23
C THR A 58 17.99 2.21 -1.99
N LYS A 59 18.92 2.60 -1.10
CA LYS A 59 19.15 1.89 0.15
C LYS A 59 17.93 1.89 1.08
N SER A 60 17.17 2.98 1.11
CA SER A 60 15.94 3.06 1.91
C SER A 60 14.82 2.15 1.40
N LEU A 61 14.89 1.74 0.13
CA LEU A 61 13.89 0.89 -0.52
C LEU A 61 14.20 -0.61 -0.39
N GLU A 62 15.43 -1.01 -0.05
CA GLU A 62 15.82 -2.42 0.16
C GLU A 62 14.77 -3.24 0.96
N PRO A 63 14.22 -2.75 2.10
CA PRO A 63 13.23 -3.52 2.86
C PRO A 63 11.90 -3.68 2.12
N PHE A 64 11.50 -2.69 1.34
CA PHE A 64 10.29 -2.76 0.52
C PHE A 64 10.47 -3.77 -0.62
N GLU A 65 11.62 -3.77 -1.28
CA GLU A 65 11.92 -4.73 -2.35
C GLU A 65 11.96 -6.16 -1.82
N ASP A 66 12.57 -6.38 -0.65
CA ASP A 66 12.61 -7.68 0.03
C ASP A 66 11.22 -8.20 0.39
N GLU A 67 10.33 -7.33 0.87
CA GLU A 67 8.97 -7.72 1.29
C GLU A 67 8.01 -7.90 0.09
N SER A 68 8.12 -7.03 -0.92
CA SER A 68 7.18 -7.01 -2.05
C SER A 68 7.62 -7.86 -3.24
N GLY A 69 8.92 -8.16 -3.36
CA GLY A 69 9.52 -8.75 -4.56
C GLY A 69 9.51 -7.82 -5.78
N ILE A 70 9.32 -6.51 -5.57
CA ILE A 70 9.36 -5.48 -6.62
C ILE A 70 10.75 -4.86 -6.66
N ASP A 71 11.35 -4.78 -7.85
CA ASP A 71 12.65 -4.16 -8.11
C ASP A 71 12.46 -2.66 -8.46
N VAL A 72 13.08 -1.76 -7.71
CA VAL A 72 12.97 -0.30 -7.93
C VAL A 72 14.30 0.26 -8.44
N LYS A 73 14.29 0.71 -9.69
CA LYS A 73 15.46 1.35 -10.32
C LYS A 73 15.35 2.87 -10.27
N TYR A 74 16.47 3.56 -10.06
CA TYR A 74 16.58 5.00 -10.19
C TYR A 74 17.45 5.39 -11.39
N THR A 75 16.97 6.31 -12.22
CA THR A 75 17.67 6.83 -13.40
C THR A 75 17.60 8.36 -13.46
#